data_AF-A0A2H2ZW73-F1
#
_entry.id   AF-A0A2H2ZW73-F1
#
_cell.length_a   1.000
_cell.length_b   1.000
_cell.length_c   1.000
_cell.angle_alpha   90.00
_cell.angle_beta   90.00
_cell.angle_gamma   90.00
#
_symmetry.space_group_name_H-M   'P 1'
#
loop_
_entity.id
_entity.type
_entity.pdbx_description
1 polymer ?
#
loop_
_entity_poly.entity_id
_entity_poly.type
_entity_poly.pdbx_seq_one_letter_code
_entity_poly.pdbx_strand_id
1 'polypeptide(L)'
;MSVIKQHSEYFDTCINKPFAEADGVVQFDDIEPRYMAFYLGVAYSYSSILPHTPPAPSENPEAKAVRTPLRDFIEVYKLCDRFMSAQMGDFMLKCIRTSIGDGHRALFRSAADKDQQKALMRDFADGYEALEQGHAVQRELSERIIEYFVEGVSYDAWDEYMEEVMNRPMFVAQVSKGFARKLAEALAARHKVKRKELGGP
;
A
#
# COMPACT_ATOMS: atom_id res chain seq x y z
N MET A 1 2.95 -5.43 32.75
CA MET A 1 4.01 -5.31 31.73
C MET A 1 3.43 -4.45 30.61
N SER A 2 4.13 -3.40 30.16
CA SER A 2 3.59 -2.51 29.12
C SER A 2 3.54 -3.26 27.78
N VAL A 3 2.36 -3.36 27.17
CA VAL A 3 2.11 -4.01 25.87
C VAL A 3 3.09 -3.55 24.80
N ILE A 4 3.43 -2.27 24.80
CA ILE A 4 4.29 -1.66 23.79
C ILE A 4 5.72 -2.19 23.91
N LYS A 5 6.22 -2.46 25.13
CA LYS A 5 7.57 -3.03 25.35
C LYS A 5 7.68 -4.46 24.81
N GLN A 6 6.59 -5.21 24.81
CA GLN A 6 6.60 -6.60 24.36
C GLN A 6 6.83 -6.71 22.85
N HIS A 7 6.42 -5.69 22.09
CA HIS A 7 6.42 -5.72 20.63
C HIS A 7 7.34 -4.66 20.01
N SER A 8 8.13 -3.94 20.80
CA SER A 8 9.04 -2.90 20.32
C SER A 8 10.33 -2.84 21.15
N GLU A 9 11.45 -3.13 20.49
CA GLU A 9 12.79 -2.98 21.10
C GLU A 9 13.12 -1.53 21.40
N TYR A 10 12.58 -0.59 20.60
CA TYR A 10 12.72 0.85 20.83
C TYR A 10 12.14 1.24 22.19
N PHE A 11 10.87 0.93 22.44
CA PHE A 11 10.21 1.32 23.69
C PHE A 11 10.72 0.53 24.90
N ASP A 12 11.16 -0.72 24.72
CA ASP A 12 11.86 -1.43 25.79
C ASP A 12 13.16 -0.71 26.18
N THR A 13 13.91 -0.24 25.18
CA THR A 13 15.17 0.49 25.39
C THR A 13 14.97 1.86 26.03
N CYS A 14 14.02 2.67 25.54
CA CYS A 14 13.76 4.02 26.07
C CYS A 14 13.41 4.01 27.56
N ILE A 15 12.69 2.99 28.02
CA ILE A 15 12.16 2.95 29.39
C ILE A 15 13.11 2.22 30.35
N ASN A 16 13.97 1.32 29.87
CA ASN A 16 14.86 0.52 30.73
C ASN A 16 16.30 1.06 30.82
N LYS A 17 16.67 2.09 30.04
CA LYS A 17 18.00 2.72 30.04
C LYS A 17 17.91 4.21 30.43
N PRO A 18 18.99 4.85 30.90
CA PRO A 18 18.97 6.24 31.35
C PRO A 18 18.93 7.20 30.14
N PHE A 19 17.79 7.27 29.47
CA PHE A 19 17.47 8.27 28.46
C PHE A 19 16.57 9.36 29.04
N ALA A 20 16.38 10.47 28.31
CA ALA A 20 15.50 11.56 28.75
C ALA A 20 14.05 11.09 28.99
N GLU A 21 13.65 10.04 28.28
CA GLU A 21 12.35 9.38 28.36
C GLU A 21 12.21 8.43 29.57
N ALA A 22 13.26 8.26 30.38
CA ALA A 22 13.23 7.45 31.60
C ALA A 22 12.24 8.00 32.65
N ASP A 23 11.83 9.27 32.53
CA ASP A 23 10.75 9.89 33.31
C ASP A 23 9.34 9.38 32.93
N GLY A 24 9.26 8.42 31.99
CA GLY A 24 8.02 7.74 31.62
C GLY A 24 7.21 8.43 30.52
N VAL A 25 7.77 9.47 29.90
CA VAL A 25 7.14 10.19 28.78
C VAL A 25 8.05 10.11 27.55
N VAL A 26 7.54 9.53 26.47
CA VAL A 26 8.17 9.53 25.15
C VAL A 26 7.38 10.50 24.26
N GLN A 27 8.05 11.49 23.68
CA GLN A 27 7.42 12.51 22.82
C GLN A 27 7.86 12.33 21.36
N PHE A 28 6.89 12.49 20.45
CA PHE A 28 7.12 12.51 19.01
C PHE A 28 6.43 13.74 18.44
N ASP A 29 7.16 14.58 17.73
CA ASP A 29 6.67 15.78 17.05
C ASP A 29 6.39 15.53 15.56
N ASP A 30 6.95 14.45 15.02
CA ASP A 30 6.94 14.11 13.60
C ASP A 30 5.98 12.96 13.24
N ILE A 31 5.25 12.41 14.21
CA ILE A 31 4.29 11.33 13.99
C ILE A 31 2.86 11.87 14.06
N GLU A 32 2.09 11.68 12.99
CA GLU A 32 0.67 12.03 13.03
C GLU A 32 -0.09 11.17 14.06
N PRO A 33 -0.92 11.77 14.94
CA PRO A 33 -1.59 11.06 16.02
C PRO A 33 -2.44 9.87 15.57
N ARG A 34 -3.04 9.93 14.38
CA ARG A 34 -3.85 8.84 13.80
C ARG A 34 -3.04 7.56 13.59
N TYR A 35 -1.81 7.67 13.08
CA TYR A 35 -0.99 6.50 12.77
C TYR A 35 -0.39 5.93 14.05
N MET A 36 -0.05 6.78 15.01
CA MET A 36 0.34 6.33 16.34
C MET A 36 -0.81 5.56 17.02
N ALA A 37 -2.03 6.10 16.99
CA ALA A 37 -3.20 5.41 17.54
C ALA A 37 -3.45 4.05 16.86
N PHE A 38 -3.30 3.98 15.54
CA PHE A 38 -3.44 2.73 14.81
C PHE A 38 -2.31 1.73 15.17
N TYR A 39 -1.04 2.16 15.18
CA TYR A 39 0.08 1.34 15.64
C TYR A 39 -0.16 0.76 17.05
N LEU A 40 -0.62 1.60 17.98
CA LEU A 40 -0.97 1.16 19.33
C LEU A 40 -2.11 0.14 19.30
N GLY A 41 -3.16 0.37 18.52
CA GLY A 41 -4.25 -0.58 18.32
C GLY A 41 -3.76 -1.94 17.84
N VAL A 42 -2.80 -1.98 16.90
CA VAL A 42 -2.16 -3.21 16.43
C VAL A 42 -1.32 -3.86 17.54
N ALA A 43 -0.54 -3.09 18.30
CA ALA A 43 0.26 -3.63 19.40
C ALA A 43 -0.62 -4.27 20.51
N TYR A 44 -1.75 -3.62 20.83
CA TYR A 44 -2.73 -4.15 21.77
C TYR A 44 -3.41 -5.41 21.24
N SER A 45 -3.75 -5.46 19.95
CA SER A 45 -4.30 -6.67 19.35
C SER A 45 -3.26 -7.80 19.39
N TYR A 46 -1.98 -7.52 19.09
CA TYR A 46 -0.84 -8.46 19.15
C TYR A 46 -0.58 -9.08 20.52
N SER A 47 -1.02 -8.41 21.57
CA SER A 47 -0.95 -8.93 22.93
C SER A 47 -2.12 -9.85 23.30
N SER A 48 -3.11 -10.01 22.41
CA SER A 48 -4.18 -10.98 22.59
C SER A 48 -3.69 -12.41 22.38
N ILE A 49 -4.36 -13.38 23.00
CA ILE A 49 -3.98 -14.80 22.98
C ILE A 49 -4.12 -15.42 21.57
N LEU A 50 -4.82 -14.76 20.65
CA LEU A 50 -5.06 -15.26 19.31
C LEU A 50 -3.94 -14.83 18.36
N PRO A 51 -3.38 -15.75 17.55
CA PRO A 51 -2.39 -15.40 16.54
C PRO A 51 -2.99 -14.47 15.50
N HIS A 52 -2.32 -13.34 15.23
CA HIS A 52 -2.71 -12.42 14.17
C HIS A 52 -2.59 -13.11 12.83
N THR A 53 -3.75 -13.39 12.25
CA THR A 53 -3.84 -13.94 10.92
C THR A 53 -3.94 -12.77 9.96
N PRO A 54 -3.01 -12.62 9.00
CA PRO A 54 -3.11 -11.62 7.96
C PRO A 54 -4.47 -11.73 7.24
N PRO A 55 -5.05 -10.61 6.78
CA PRO A 55 -6.32 -10.66 6.07
C PRO A 55 -6.18 -11.52 4.81
N ALA A 56 -7.10 -12.47 4.65
CA ALA A 56 -7.22 -13.22 3.42
C ALA A 56 -7.69 -12.30 2.27
N PRO A 57 -7.24 -12.53 1.03
CA PRO A 57 -7.80 -11.84 -0.13
C PRO A 57 -9.31 -12.01 -0.17
N SER A 58 -10.04 -10.92 -0.39
CA SER A 58 -11.50 -10.99 -0.36
C SER A 58 -12.08 -11.62 -1.63
N GLU A 59 -13.21 -12.30 -1.52
CA GLU A 59 -13.86 -12.92 -2.69
C GLU A 59 -14.44 -11.86 -3.63
N ASN A 60 -15.12 -10.86 -3.05
CA ASN A 60 -15.75 -9.74 -3.75
C ASN A 60 -15.23 -8.40 -3.17
N PRO A 61 -13.97 -8.03 -3.45
CA PRO A 61 -13.38 -6.81 -2.90
C PRO A 61 -14.19 -5.56 -3.28
N GLU A 62 -14.78 -5.51 -4.46
CA GLU A 62 -15.64 -4.44 -4.97
C GLU A 62 -16.86 -4.17 -4.08
N ALA A 63 -17.39 -5.18 -3.38
CA ALA A 63 -18.57 -5.05 -2.53
C ALA A 63 -18.26 -4.55 -1.10
N LYS A 64 -16.98 -4.34 -0.75
CA LYS A 64 -16.60 -3.85 0.59
C LYS A 64 -17.04 -2.40 0.79
N ALA A 65 -17.99 -2.19 1.69
CA ALA A 65 -18.50 -0.87 2.07
C ALA A 65 -17.47 0.00 2.83
N VAL A 66 -16.58 -0.61 3.60
CA VAL A 66 -15.53 0.10 4.36
C VAL A 66 -14.18 -0.55 4.05
N ARG A 67 -13.22 0.28 3.64
CA ARG A 67 -11.83 -0.12 3.40
C ARG A 67 -10.92 0.79 4.20
N THR A 68 -9.98 0.18 4.93
CA THR A 68 -8.86 0.92 5.50
C THR A 68 -7.99 1.44 4.34
N PRO A 69 -7.72 2.75 4.26
CA PRO A 69 -6.90 3.30 3.19
C PRO A 69 -5.52 2.64 3.12
N LEU A 70 -4.99 2.47 1.91
CA LEU A 70 -3.67 1.86 1.69
C LEU A 70 -2.57 2.64 2.41
N ARG A 71 -2.67 3.97 2.40
CA ARG A 71 -1.77 4.88 3.11
C ARG A 71 -1.67 4.54 4.60
N ASP A 72 -2.78 4.20 5.26
CA ASP A 72 -2.79 3.95 6.70
C ASP A 72 -1.97 2.72 7.06
N PHE A 73 -2.05 1.68 6.24
CA PHE A 73 -1.22 0.49 6.43
C PHE A 73 0.27 0.79 6.21
N ILE A 74 0.60 1.63 5.23
CA ILE A 74 1.98 2.01 4.90
C ILE A 74 2.60 2.86 6.01
N GLU A 75 1.88 3.86 6.52
CA GLU A 75 2.39 4.73 7.58
C GLU A 75 2.60 3.94 8.88
N VAL A 76 1.70 3.01 9.21
CA VAL A 76 1.89 2.11 10.36
C VAL A 76 3.04 1.12 10.12
N TYR A 77 3.25 0.63 8.89
CA TYR A 77 4.43 -0.20 8.57
C TYR A 77 5.74 0.56 8.83
N LYS A 78 5.82 1.85 8.48
CA LYS A 78 6.98 2.70 8.80
C LYS A 78 7.17 2.87 10.30
N LEU A 79 6.08 3.02 11.06
CA LEU A 79 6.15 3.06 12.52
C LEU A 79 6.68 1.74 13.09
N CYS A 80 6.27 0.59 12.52
CA CYS A 80 6.83 -0.69 12.92
C CYS A 80 8.34 -0.78 12.66
N ASP A 81 8.83 -0.25 11.54
CA ASP A 81 10.27 -0.19 11.26
C ASP A 81 10.99 0.74 12.26
N ARG A 82 10.49 1.98 12.42
CA ARG A 82 11.04 2.97 13.36
C ARG A 82 11.09 2.46 14.80
N PHE A 83 10.05 1.76 15.24
CA PHE A 83 9.95 1.24 16.60
C PHE A 83 10.56 -0.16 16.75
N MET A 84 11.24 -0.67 15.72
CA MET A 84 11.90 -1.99 15.76
C MET A 84 10.93 -3.10 16.17
N SER A 85 9.75 -3.08 15.55
CA SER A 85 8.62 -4.00 15.79
C SER A 85 8.49 -4.99 14.65
N ALA A 86 9.51 -5.83 14.44
CA ALA A 86 9.64 -6.69 13.26
C ALA A 86 8.40 -7.56 12.97
N GLN A 87 7.84 -8.24 13.98
CA GLN A 87 6.67 -9.12 13.80
C GLN A 87 5.41 -8.37 13.37
N MET A 88 5.21 -7.16 13.91
CA MET A 88 4.11 -6.29 13.49
C MET A 88 4.38 -5.76 12.08
N GLY A 89 5.62 -5.37 11.78
CA GLY A 89 6.04 -4.94 10.44
C GLY A 89 5.74 -5.99 9.37
N ASP A 90 6.06 -7.26 9.63
CA ASP A 90 5.77 -8.38 8.73
C ASP A 90 4.27 -8.55 8.47
N PHE A 91 3.45 -8.37 9.51
CA PHE A 91 2.00 -8.42 9.37
C PHE A 91 1.45 -7.25 8.58
N MET A 92 1.90 -6.03 8.87
CA MET A 92 1.51 -4.84 8.12
C MET A 92 1.89 -4.95 6.65
N LEU A 93 3.07 -5.50 6.35
CA LEU A 93 3.49 -5.77 4.97
C LEU A 93 2.54 -6.74 4.25
N LYS A 94 2.03 -7.77 4.95
CA LYS A 94 1.01 -8.68 4.38
C LYS A 94 -0.32 -7.97 4.18
N CYS A 95 -0.76 -7.12 5.12
CA CYS A 95 -1.96 -6.30 4.96
C CYS A 95 -1.87 -5.38 3.73
N ILE A 96 -0.73 -4.72 3.52
CA ILE A 96 -0.47 -3.89 2.34
C ILE A 96 -0.60 -4.71 1.06
N ARG A 97 0.08 -5.86 0.98
CA ARG A 97 0.05 -6.74 -0.20
C ARG A 97 -1.36 -7.24 -0.52
N THR A 98 -2.11 -7.65 0.51
CA THR A 98 -3.51 -8.04 0.34
C THR A 98 -4.36 -6.86 -0.14
N SER A 99 -4.18 -5.66 0.43
CA SER A 99 -4.92 -4.46 0.05
C SER A 99 -4.68 -4.07 -1.41
N ILE A 100 -3.42 -4.10 -1.87
CA ILE A 100 -3.07 -3.85 -3.28
C ILE A 100 -3.77 -4.86 -4.20
N GLY A 101 -3.76 -6.15 -3.85
CA GLY A 101 -4.42 -7.19 -4.63
C GLY A 101 -5.94 -7.08 -4.66
N ASP A 102 -6.56 -6.77 -3.52
CA ASP A 102 -8.00 -6.49 -3.44
C ASP A 102 -8.37 -5.25 -4.27
N GLY A 103 -7.57 -4.19 -4.15
CA GLY A 103 -7.77 -2.93 -4.89
C GLY A 103 -7.68 -3.10 -6.39
N HIS A 104 -6.69 -3.86 -6.89
CA HIS A 104 -6.56 -4.20 -8.30
C HIS A 104 -7.79 -4.96 -8.82
N ARG A 105 -8.22 -5.99 -8.10
CA ARG A 105 -9.39 -6.79 -8.50
C ARG A 105 -10.66 -5.97 -8.48
N ALA A 106 -10.81 -5.07 -7.51
CA ALA A 106 -11.92 -4.14 -7.46
C ALA A 106 -11.89 -3.19 -8.67
N LEU A 107 -10.74 -2.58 -8.98
CA LEU A 107 -10.59 -1.73 -10.18
C LEU A 107 -10.99 -2.49 -11.45
N PHE A 108 -10.51 -3.71 -11.62
CA PHE A 108 -10.80 -4.51 -12.80
C PHE A 108 -12.28 -4.87 -12.93
N ARG A 109 -12.94 -5.22 -11.82
CA ARG A 109 -14.36 -5.64 -11.81
C ARG A 109 -15.35 -4.48 -11.84
N SER A 110 -14.92 -3.29 -11.44
CA SER A 110 -15.78 -2.11 -11.32
C SER A 110 -15.56 -1.09 -12.44
N ALA A 111 -15.18 -1.54 -13.65
CA ALA A 111 -14.82 -0.65 -14.76
C ALA A 111 -15.92 0.35 -15.13
N ALA A 112 -17.19 0.00 -14.93
CA ALA A 112 -18.35 0.87 -15.18
C ALA A 112 -18.78 1.72 -13.96
N ASP A 113 -18.27 1.41 -12.77
CA ASP A 113 -18.57 2.15 -11.53
C ASP A 113 -17.57 3.29 -11.34
N LYS A 114 -17.98 4.49 -11.74
CA LYS A 114 -17.16 5.71 -11.73
C LYS A 114 -16.70 6.10 -10.32
N ASP A 115 -17.59 6.00 -9.33
CA ASP A 115 -17.26 6.39 -7.95
C ASP A 115 -16.26 5.43 -7.34
N GLN A 116 -16.42 4.13 -7.62
CA GLN A 116 -15.47 3.13 -7.18
C GLN A 116 -14.10 3.28 -7.87
N GLN A 117 -14.05 3.56 -9.18
CA GLN A 117 -12.79 3.85 -9.89
C GLN A 117 -12.07 5.05 -9.26
N LYS A 118 -12.79 6.16 -9.01
CA LYS A 118 -12.23 7.36 -8.38
C LYS A 118 -11.68 7.08 -7.00
N ALA A 119 -12.46 6.42 -6.14
CA ALA A 119 -12.05 6.12 -4.78
C ALA A 119 -10.79 5.24 -4.76
N LEU A 120 -10.73 4.21 -5.60
CA LEU A 120 -9.57 3.34 -5.73
C LEU A 120 -8.36 4.06 -6.33
N MET A 121 -8.57 4.94 -7.32
CA MET A 121 -7.50 5.75 -7.89
C MET A 121 -6.83 6.62 -6.83
N ARG A 122 -7.62 7.30 -6.00
CA ARG A 122 -7.09 8.10 -4.88
C ARG A 122 -6.37 7.23 -3.87
N ASP A 123 -6.91 6.06 -3.53
CA ASP A 123 -6.31 5.14 -2.55
C ASP A 123 -4.94 4.60 -3.01
N PHE A 124 -4.83 4.18 -4.28
CA PHE A 124 -3.55 3.79 -4.88
C PHE A 124 -2.55 4.96 -4.92
N ALA A 125 -3.01 6.15 -5.30
CA ALA A 125 -2.16 7.34 -5.38
C ALA A 125 -1.64 7.76 -4.00
N ASP A 126 -2.51 7.84 -2.99
CA ASP A 126 -2.15 8.20 -1.62
C ASP A 126 -1.23 7.14 -0.99
N GLY A 127 -1.46 5.85 -1.27
CA GLY A 127 -0.57 4.78 -0.85
C GLY A 127 0.81 4.87 -1.51
N TYR A 128 0.87 5.13 -2.82
CA TYR A 128 2.14 5.28 -3.53
C TYR A 128 2.97 6.45 -2.99
N GLU A 129 2.36 7.63 -2.82
CA GLU A 129 3.04 8.84 -2.35
C GLU A 129 3.53 8.73 -0.91
N ALA A 130 2.89 7.86 -0.11
CA ALA A 130 3.36 7.58 1.24
C ALA A 130 4.66 6.76 1.27
N LEU A 131 5.07 6.07 0.19
CA LEU A 131 6.24 5.20 0.21
C LEU A 131 7.57 5.94 0.08
N GLU A 132 8.54 5.55 0.91
CA GLU A 132 9.91 6.04 0.87
C GLU A 132 10.75 5.25 -0.14
N GLN A 133 11.07 5.89 -1.27
CA GLN A 133 11.77 5.24 -2.39
C GLN A 133 13.22 4.82 -2.07
N GLY A 134 13.80 5.36 -0.99
CA GLY A 134 15.12 4.97 -0.50
C GLY A 134 15.13 3.64 0.24
N HIS A 135 13.97 3.15 0.70
CA HIS A 135 13.86 1.90 1.44
C HIS A 135 13.52 0.74 0.50
N ALA A 136 14.36 -0.31 0.48
CA ALA A 136 14.29 -1.37 -0.53
C ALA A 136 12.90 -2.06 -0.60
N VAL A 137 12.34 -2.43 0.56
CA VAL A 137 11.01 -3.08 0.62
C VAL A 137 9.90 -2.13 0.19
N GLN A 138 10.00 -0.84 0.50
CA GLN A 138 8.99 0.15 0.11
C GLN A 138 9.06 0.45 -1.39
N ARG A 139 10.25 0.40 -1.99
CA ARG A 139 10.42 0.47 -3.44
C ARG A 139 9.80 -0.73 -4.16
N GLU A 140 9.95 -1.95 -3.64
CA GLU A 140 9.25 -3.12 -4.20
C GLU A 140 7.73 -2.97 -4.12
N LEU A 141 7.22 -2.40 -3.03
CA LEU A 141 5.79 -2.08 -2.91
C LEU A 141 5.37 -1.01 -3.92
N SER A 142 6.20 0.00 -4.17
CA SER A 142 5.87 1.08 -5.12
C SER A 142 5.76 0.54 -6.55
N GLU A 143 6.66 -0.34 -6.95
CA GLU A 143 6.60 -1.06 -8.23
C GLU A 143 5.32 -1.90 -8.33
N ARG A 144 4.97 -2.65 -7.28
CA ARG A 144 3.78 -3.49 -7.24
C ARG A 144 2.49 -2.68 -7.33
N ILE A 145 2.40 -1.55 -6.63
CA ILE A 145 1.24 -0.63 -6.69
C ILE A 145 1.01 -0.18 -8.13
N ILE A 146 2.07 0.22 -8.84
CA ILE A 146 1.96 0.71 -10.22
C ILE A 146 1.58 -0.43 -11.18
N GLU A 147 2.23 -1.59 -11.08
CA GLU A 147 1.88 -2.78 -11.87
C GLU A 147 0.38 -3.09 -11.76
N TYR A 148 -0.09 -3.24 -10.53
CA TYR A 148 -1.47 -3.61 -10.22
C TYR A 148 -2.48 -2.53 -10.62
N PHE A 149 -2.15 -1.26 -10.41
CA PHE A 149 -3.01 -0.15 -10.82
C PHE A 149 -3.20 -0.11 -12.34
N VAL A 150 -2.08 -0.13 -13.08
CA VAL A 150 -2.06 0.00 -14.55
C VAL A 150 -2.69 -1.23 -15.24
N GLU A 151 -2.74 -2.37 -14.55
CA GLU A 151 -3.50 -3.56 -14.98
C GLU A 151 -4.98 -3.55 -14.59
N GLY A 152 -5.35 -2.88 -13.51
CA GLY A 152 -6.72 -2.89 -13.00
C GLY A 152 -7.60 -1.75 -13.51
N VAL A 153 -7.04 -0.55 -13.65
CA VAL A 153 -7.82 0.67 -13.91
C VAL A 153 -8.45 0.66 -15.31
N SER A 154 -9.69 1.16 -15.41
CA SER A 154 -10.32 1.45 -16.70
C SER A 154 -9.61 2.64 -17.36
N TYR A 155 -9.17 2.50 -18.61
CA TYR A 155 -8.52 3.59 -19.35
C TYR A 155 -9.42 4.79 -19.55
N ASP A 156 -10.72 4.56 -19.80
CA ASP A 156 -11.71 5.64 -19.90
C ASP A 156 -11.87 6.37 -18.56
N ALA A 157 -11.86 5.62 -17.44
CA ALA A 157 -11.92 6.22 -16.11
C ALA A 157 -10.64 6.98 -15.75
N TRP A 158 -9.47 6.50 -16.19
CA TRP A 158 -8.21 7.23 -16.03
C TRP A 158 -8.25 8.56 -16.79
N ASP A 159 -8.64 8.55 -18.06
CA ASP A 159 -8.73 9.75 -18.89
C ASP A 159 -9.74 10.78 -18.31
N GLU A 160 -10.89 10.31 -17.85
CA GLU A 160 -11.94 11.19 -17.32
C GLU A 160 -11.59 11.77 -15.93
N TYR A 161 -10.84 11.06 -15.10
CA TYR A 161 -10.70 11.38 -13.67
C TYR A 161 -9.27 11.55 -13.13
N MET A 162 -8.24 11.47 -13.98
CA MET A 162 -6.84 11.63 -13.51
C MET A 162 -6.58 12.96 -12.78
N GLU A 163 -7.34 14.01 -13.06
CA GLU A 163 -7.26 15.31 -12.37
C GLU A 163 -7.44 15.18 -10.85
N GLU A 164 -8.17 14.18 -10.35
CA GLU A 164 -8.36 13.95 -8.91
C GLU A 164 -7.08 13.53 -8.18
N VAL A 165 -6.06 13.07 -8.93
CA VAL A 165 -4.77 12.62 -8.37
C VAL A 165 -3.57 13.41 -8.90
N MET A 166 -3.78 14.53 -9.58
CA MET A 166 -2.69 15.36 -10.14
C MET A 166 -1.77 15.97 -9.08
N ASN A 167 -2.26 16.15 -7.84
CA ASN A 167 -1.45 16.53 -6.69
C ASN A 167 -0.63 15.37 -6.08
N ARG A 168 -0.62 14.20 -6.74
CA ARG A 168 0.25 13.04 -6.46
C ARG A 168 1.19 12.83 -7.66
N PRO A 169 2.16 13.74 -7.87
CA PRO A 169 2.91 13.81 -9.12
C PRO A 169 3.83 12.60 -9.33
N MET A 170 4.35 11.98 -8.28
CA MET A 170 5.22 10.81 -8.40
C MET A 170 4.42 9.60 -8.86
N PHE A 171 3.22 9.43 -8.32
CA PHE A 171 2.28 8.40 -8.78
C PHE A 171 1.93 8.58 -10.25
N VAL A 172 1.45 9.77 -10.65
CA VAL A 172 1.06 10.06 -12.05
C VAL A 172 2.22 9.82 -13.01
N ALA A 173 3.44 10.25 -12.66
CA ALA A 173 4.62 10.03 -13.49
C ALA A 173 4.94 8.53 -13.69
N GLN A 174 4.76 7.70 -12.67
CA GLN A 174 4.99 6.25 -12.81
C GLN A 174 3.86 5.53 -13.53
N VAL A 175 2.60 5.95 -13.34
CA VAL A 175 1.46 5.42 -14.12
C VAL A 175 1.66 5.70 -15.61
N SER A 176 2.09 6.91 -15.97
CA SER A 176 2.44 7.26 -17.35
C SER A 176 3.49 6.33 -17.96
N LYS A 177 4.58 6.05 -17.21
CA LYS A 177 5.60 5.07 -17.62
C LYS A 177 5.02 3.66 -17.74
N GLY A 178 4.13 3.27 -16.83
CA GLY A 178 3.42 1.99 -16.87
C GLY A 178 2.60 1.82 -18.14
N PHE A 179 1.77 2.81 -18.48
CA PHE A 179 0.99 2.79 -19.72
C PHE A 179 1.88 2.79 -20.97
N ALA A 180 2.96 3.57 -20.99
CA ALA A 180 3.91 3.57 -22.10
C ALA A 180 4.54 2.18 -22.33
N ARG A 181 4.91 1.46 -21.26
CA ARG A 181 5.41 0.08 -21.34
C ARG A 181 4.36 -0.87 -21.91
N LYS A 182 3.12 -0.82 -21.41
CA LYS A 182 2.03 -1.68 -21.90
C LYS A 182 1.69 -1.40 -23.37
N LEU A 183 1.73 -0.14 -23.79
CA LEU A 183 1.54 0.23 -25.19
C LEU A 183 2.66 -0.36 -26.06
N ALA A 184 3.92 -0.26 -25.62
CA ALA A 184 5.05 -0.85 -26.34
C ALA A 184 4.93 -2.38 -26.46
N GLU A 185 4.49 -3.06 -25.40
CA GLU A 185 4.23 -4.50 -25.39
C GLU A 185 3.10 -4.89 -26.35
N ALA A 186 1.99 -4.15 -26.34
CA ALA A 186 0.86 -4.38 -27.25
C ALA A 186 1.25 -4.19 -28.73
N LEU A 187 2.06 -3.17 -29.03
CA LEU A 187 2.60 -2.95 -30.37
C LEU A 187 3.53 -4.09 -30.78
N ALA A 188 4.44 -4.52 -29.90
CA ALA A 188 5.33 -5.65 -30.16
C ALA A 188 4.57 -6.96 -30.40
N ALA A 189 3.51 -7.23 -29.63
CA ALA A 189 2.64 -8.39 -29.81
C ALA A 189 1.93 -8.35 -31.17
N ARG A 190 1.37 -7.20 -31.56
CA ARG A 190 0.76 -7.00 -32.88
C ARG A 190 1.74 -7.22 -34.03
N HIS A 191 2.98 -6.73 -33.91
CA HIS A 191 4.03 -6.98 -34.91
C HIS A 191 4.41 -8.47 -35.02
N LYS A 192 4.46 -9.20 -33.90
CA LYS A 192 4.70 -10.65 -33.90
C LYS A 192 3.57 -11.42 -34.58
N VAL A 193 2.31 -11.04 -34.37
CA VAL A 193 1.15 -11.67 -35.04
C VAL A 193 1.17 -11.38 -36.54
N LYS A 194 1.35 -10.12 -36.97
CA LYS A 194 1.45 -9.77 -38.40
C LYS A 194 2.60 -10.50 -39.12
N ARG A 195 3.72 -10.72 -38.45
CA ARG A 195 4.86 -11.47 -39.02
C ARG A 195 4.57 -12.98 -39.17
N LYS A 196 3.70 -13.56 -38.34
CA LYS A 196 3.23 -14.95 -38.49
C LYS A 196 2.24 -15.11 -39.65
N GLU A 197 1.37 -14.13 -39.89
CA GLU A 197 0.40 -14.16 -41.00
C GLU A 197 1.05 -14.03 -42.38
N LEU A 198 2.16 -13.29 -42.48
CA LEU A 198 2.98 -13.20 -43.70
C LEU A 198 3.86 -14.44 -43.94
N GLY A 199 3.78 -15.44 -43.05
CA GLY A 199 4.61 -16.64 -43.04
C GLY A 199 3.86 -17.94 -43.37
N GLY A 200 2.90 -17.93 -44.29
CA GLY A 200 2.46 -19.19 -44.90
C GLY A 200 1.45 -19.07 -46.05
N PRO A 201 1.34 -20.10 -46.92
CA PRO A 201 2.12 -21.35 -46.97
C PRO A 201 3.41 -21.26 -47.81
#